data_AF-A0A8B5WK31-F1
#
_entry.id   AF-A0A8B5WK31-F1
#
_cell.length_a   1.000
_cell.length_b   1.000
_cell.length_c   1.000
_cell.angle_alpha   90.00
_cell.angle_beta   90.00
_cell.angle_gamma   90.00
#
_symmetry.space_group_name_H-M   'P 1'
#
loop_
_entity.id
_entity.type
_entity.pdbx_description
1 polymer ?
#
loop_
_entity_poly.entity_id
_entity_poly.type
_entity_poly.pdbx_seq_one_letter_code
_entity_poly.pdbx_strand_id
1 'polypeptide(L)'
;DENFADDVVGNAAALDVFKFLKIEVEDRPLLDWMQANDPDLQAALAEDSATGEAWMQSFSSLVREEQQPASHPLAKQIYWLTGDDPTDDGQYHLLQPLFASSFTHVIDAEIRDARFGELNKLARQARRERKAHDIPYRDYRGLVVRKLGGTKPQNISQLNSERGGINYLLDSSPPNWGKERALNLRGSESALYAFRWFDEVEALLKKLQKLLKANPDPNLETRQKREAIERNLGQQLAEFGAAVRGSHPPGWTRDSNCRLPLCEQLWLDSERTELPVRTDEHEQDDIEFNKAYDLGNWPDEVAKRFGAWLNERLRTAGINTVGDLELRHWSRQAILDTQWPIPIQRRASGGSA
;
A
#
# COMPACT_ATOMS: atom_id res chain seq x y z
N ASP A 1 -17.48 15.29 19.12
CA ASP A 1 -18.53 15.59 18.14
C ASP A 1 -17.89 15.90 16.81
N GLU A 2 -18.13 15.04 15.83
CA GLU A 2 -17.42 15.04 14.56
C GLU A 2 -17.91 16.19 13.68
N ASN A 3 -16.97 17.05 13.30
CA ASN A 3 -17.21 18.31 12.58
C ASN A 3 -17.48 18.06 11.08
N PHE A 4 -18.53 17.29 10.77
CA PHE A 4 -18.93 16.99 9.39
C PHE A 4 -19.87 18.07 8.87
N ALA A 5 -19.45 18.75 7.80
CA ALA A 5 -20.31 19.70 7.12
C ALA A 5 -21.36 18.95 6.27
N ASP A 6 -22.63 19.33 6.41
CA ASP A 6 -23.70 18.81 5.56
C ASP A 6 -23.59 19.37 4.14
N ASP A 7 -23.61 18.47 3.16
CA ASP A 7 -23.56 18.82 1.75
C ASP A 7 -24.97 19.01 1.18
N VAL A 8 -25.16 20.11 0.48
CA VAL A 8 -26.45 20.48 -0.09
C VAL A 8 -26.43 20.22 -1.59
N VAL A 9 -27.47 19.54 -2.08
CA VAL A 9 -27.71 19.25 -3.50
C VAL A 9 -28.97 19.96 -3.94
N GLY A 10 -28.89 20.75 -5.01
CA GLY A 10 -30.02 21.51 -5.54
C GLY A 10 -29.65 22.39 -6.72
N ASN A 11 -30.63 23.07 -7.30
CA ASN A 11 -30.37 24.08 -8.32
C ASN A 11 -29.48 25.18 -7.73
N ALA A 12 -28.48 25.67 -8.48
CA ALA A 12 -27.51 26.65 -7.99
C ALA A 12 -28.18 27.93 -7.45
N ALA A 13 -29.35 28.30 -7.99
CA ALA A 13 -30.16 29.42 -7.49
C ALA A 13 -30.71 29.24 -6.07
N ALA A 14 -30.80 28.00 -5.58
CA ALA A 14 -31.27 27.68 -4.23
C ALA A 14 -30.13 27.62 -3.20
N LEU A 15 -28.85 27.66 -3.63
CA LEU A 15 -27.71 27.61 -2.72
C LEU A 15 -27.65 28.82 -1.78
N ASP A 16 -28.09 29.99 -2.24
CA ASP A 16 -28.08 31.20 -1.41
C ASP A 16 -29.10 31.12 -0.26
N VAL A 17 -30.21 30.39 -0.46
CA VAL A 17 -31.17 30.10 0.61
C VAL A 17 -30.55 29.20 1.67
N PHE A 18 -29.79 28.17 1.27
CA PHE A 18 -29.11 27.30 2.24
C PHE A 18 -27.99 28.00 3.01
N LYS A 19 -27.25 28.92 2.37
CA LYS A 19 -26.27 29.75 3.08
C LYS A 19 -26.93 30.60 4.16
N PHE A 20 -28.11 31.15 3.88
CA PHE A 20 -28.91 31.86 4.86
C PHE A 20 -29.32 30.95 6.03
N LEU A 21 -29.82 29.74 5.75
CA LEU A 21 -30.23 28.78 6.78
C LEU A 21 -29.06 28.26 7.66
N LYS A 22 -27.83 28.31 7.16
CA LYS A 22 -26.61 27.92 7.88
C LYS A 22 -26.00 29.04 8.72
N ILE A 23 -26.57 30.25 8.74
CA ILE A 23 -26.08 31.32 9.62
C ILE A 23 -26.24 30.87 11.08
N GLU A 24 -25.17 30.96 11.85
CA GLU A 24 -25.17 30.63 13.28
C GLU A 24 -25.60 31.84 14.10
N VAL A 25 -26.57 31.62 14.98
CA VAL A 25 -27.01 32.56 16.01
C VAL A 25 -26.99 31.80 17.32
N GLU A 26 -26.18 32.27 18.28
CA GLU A 26 -25.96 31.60 19.57
C GLU A 26 -25.45 30.15 19.40
N ASP A 27 -24.43 29.95 18.56
CA ASP A 27 -23.82 28.65 18.25
C ASP A 27 -24.79 27.60 17.68
N ARG A 28 -25.94 28.05 17.16
CA ARG A 28 -26.97 27.20 16.57
C ARG A 28 -27.39 27.74 15.20
N PRO A 29 -27.47 26.89 14.16
CA PRO A 29 -27.85 27.35 12.84
C PRO A 29 -29.32 27.81 12.82
N LEU A 30 -29.63 28.83 12.02
CA LEU A 30 -30.99 29.36 11.84
C LEU A 30 -32.00 28.27 11.49
N LEU A 31 -31.61 27.25 10.72
CA LEU A 31 -32.46 26.11 10.42
C LEU A 31 -33.00 25.40 11.67
N ASP A 32 -32.15 25.17 12.67
CA ASP A 32 -32.56 24.47 13.89
C ASP A 32 -33.50 25.33 14.74
N TRP A 33 -33.28 26.65 14.74
CA TRP A 33 -34.20 27.62 15.33
C TRP A 33 -35.56 27.60 14.62
N MET A 34 -35.57 27.48 13.28
CA MET A 34 -36.80 27.36 12.51
C MET A 34 -37.56 26.06 12.81
N GLN A 35 -36.86 24.94 12.91
CA GLN A 35 -37.45 23.64 13.27
C GLN A 35 -37.99 23.61 14.71
N ALA A 36 -37.39 24.39 15.61
CA ALA A 36 -37.84 24.53 16.99
C ALA A 36 -39.05 25.47 17.16
N ASN A 37 -39.53 26.10 16.08
CA ASN A 37 -40.58 27.12 16.10
C ASN A 37 -40.28 28.27 17.08
N ASP A 38 -39.06 28.81 17.00
CA ASP A 38 -38.63 29.90 17.88
C ASP A 38 -39.43 31.21 17.62
N PRO A 39 -40.05 31.81 18.66
CA PRO A 39 -40.90 32.98 18.51
C PRO A 39 -40.13 34.27 18.19
N ASP A 40 -38.88 34.39 18.65
CA ASP A 40 -38.06 35.57 18.41
C ASP A 40 -37.58 35.59 16.95
N LEU A 41 -37.21 34.42 16.42
CA LEU A 41 -36.91 34.26 15.00
C LEU A 41 -38.15 34.52 14.13
N GLN A 42 -39.33 34.05 14.54
CA GLN A 42 -40.59 34.32 13.82
C GLN A 42 -40.85 35.82 13.71
N ALA A 43 -40.71 36.56 14.82
CA ALA A 43 -40.91 38.01 14.86
C ALA A 43 -39.83 38.77 14.08
N ALA A 44 -38.60 38.25 14.03
CA ALA A 44 -37.51 38.83 13.24
C ALA A 44 -37.68 38.64 11.73
N LEU A 45 -38.35 37.56 11.30
CA LEU A 45 -38.60 37.27 9.89
C LEU A 45 -39.69 38.16 9.29
N ALA A 46 -40.79 38.40 9.99
CA ALA A 46 -41.89 39.24 9.51
C ALA A 46 -42.65 39.92 10.65
N GLU A 47 -43.13 41.15 10.40
CA GLU A 47 -44.00 41.88 11.34
C GLU A 47 -45.37 41.20 11.51
N ASP A 48 -45.85 40.50 10.48
CA ASP A 48 -47.07 39.69 10.51
C ASP A 48 -46.77 38.24 10.92
N SER A 49 -47.38 37.81 12.02
CA SER A 49 -47.16 36.49 12.61
C SER A 49 -47.52 35.33 11.67
N ALA A 50 -48.60 35.46 10.88
CA ALA A 50 -49.00 34.44 9.92
C ALA A 50 -47.98 34.30 8.78
N THR A 51 -47.44 35.42 8.30
CA THR A 51 -46.37 35.43 7.29
C THR A 51 -45.08 34.83 7.83
N GLY A 52 -44.69 35.17 9.07
CA GLY A 52 -43.51 34.60 9.72
C GLY A 52 -43.60 33.08 9.89
N GLU A 53 -44.76 32.58 10.33
CA GLU A 53 -45.01 31.14 10.47
C GLU A 53 -44.94 30.42 9.11
N ALA A 54 -45.58 30.98 8.08
CA ALA A 54 -45.56 30.42 6.73
C ALA A 54 -44.14 30.32 6.15
N TRP A 55 -43.28 31.30 6.44
CA TRP A 55 -41.88 31.29 6.02
C TRP A 55 -41.07 30.25 6.77
N MET A 56 -41.21 30.15 8.10
CA MET A 56 -40.53 29.13 8.90
C MET A 56 -40.90 27.71 8.47
N GLN A 57 -42.18 27.44 8.20
CA GLN A 57 -42.64 26.15 7.68
C GLN A 57 -42.06 25.87 6.28
N SER A 58 -42.09 26.88 5.40
CA SER A 58 -41.51 26.78 4.05
C SER A 58 -40.02 26.44 4.08
N PHE A 59 -39.23 27.13 4.91
CA PHE A 59 -37.80 26.89 5.05
C PHE A 59 -37.49 25.53 5.68
N SER A 60 -38.23 25.14 6.72
CA SER A 60 -38.06 23.82 7.35
C SER A 60 -38.37 22.67 6.38
N SER A 61 -39.33 22.86 5.46
CA SER A 61 -39.71 21.87 4.45
C SER A 61 -38.67 21.63 3.35
N LEU A 62 -37.60 22.44 3.27
CA LEU A 62 -36.48 22.22 2.35
C LEU A 62 -35.60 21.05 2.77
N VAL A 63 -35.60 20.72 4.07
CA VAL A 63 -34.94 19.53 4.62
C VAL A 63 -35.94 18.37 4.54
N ARG A 64 -36.14 17.85 3.33
CA ARG A 64 -37.08 16.75 3.11
C ARG A 64 -36.44 15.41 3.47
N GLU A 65 -37.15 14.61 4.25
CA GLU A 65 -37.02 13.15 4.20
C GLU A 65 -37.75 12.67 2.93
N GLU A 66 -37.02 12.09 1.98
CA GLU A 66 -37.68 11.43 0.84
C GLU A 66 -38.46 10.20 1.34
N GLN A 67 -39.78 10.23 1.15
CA GLN A 67 -40.69 9.18 1.67
C GLN A 67 -40.50 7.81 0.98
N GLN A 68 -39.86 7.76 -0.19
CA GLN A 68 -39.55 6.52 -0.89
C GLN A 68 -38.13 6.57 -1.46
N PRO A 69 -37.29 5.56 -1.18
CA PRO A 69 -35.96 5.49 -1.75
C PRO A 69 -36.05 5.25 -3.26
N ALA A 70 -35.54 6.19 -4.04
CA ALA A 70 -35.42 6.08 -5.48
C ALA A 70 -33.95 6.02 -5.89
N SER A 71 -33.68 5.40 -7.04
CA SER A 71 -32.35 5.38 -7.63
C SER A 71 -32.39 5.63 -9.14
N HIS A 72 -31.26 6.02 -9.69
CA HIS A 72 -31.09 6.28 -11.11
C HIS A 72 -30.42 5.08 -11.81
N PRO A 73 -30.76 4.74 -13.06
CA PRO A 73 -30.12 3.65 -13.81
C PRO A 73 -28.60 3.77 -13.99
N LEU A 74 -28.05 4.99 -13.83
CA LEU A 74 -26.61 5.25 -13.89
C LEU A 74 -25.92 5.18 -12.51
N ALA A 75 -26.69 5.03 -11.43
CA ALA A 75 -26.14 4.80 -10.10
C ALA A 75 -25.48 3.43 -10.04
N LYS A 76 -24.40 3.31 -9.26
CA LYS A 76 -23.71 2.04 -9.07
C LYS A 76 -24.47 1.21 -8.04
N GLN A 77 -24.85 0.01 -8.43
CA GLN A 77 -25.50 -0.97 -7.57
C GLN A 77 -24.66 -2.25 -7.59
N ILE A 78 -24.53 -2.88 -6.42
CA ILE A 78 -23.66 -4.04 -6.19
C ILE A 78 -24.48 -5.10 -5.48
N TYR A 79 -24.49 -6.32 -6.01
CA TYR A 79 -25.06 -7.47 -5.30
C TYR A 79 -24.08 -7.95 -4.23
N TRP A 80 -24.58 -8.16 -3.02
CA TRP A 80 -23.82 -8.63 -1.87
C TRP A 80 -24.46 -9.90 -1.33
N LEU A 81 -23.74 -11.02 -1.41
CA LEU A 81 -24.21 -12.31 -0.90
C LEU A 81 -24.28 -12.26 0.63
N THR A 82 -25.45 -12.56 1.20
CA THR A 82 -25.67 -12.62 2.65
C THR A 82 -25.93 -14.03 3.18
N GLY A 83 -26.18 -14.99 2.29
CA GLY A 83 -26.29 -16.41 2.63
C GLY A 83 -25.09 -17.23 2.14
N ASP A 84 -25.28 -18.55 2.06
CA ASP A 84 -24.23 -19.51 1.74
C ASP A 84 -24.31 -20.04 0.29
N ASP A 85 -25.44 -19.81 -0.40
CA ASP A 85 -25.65 -20.28 -1.76
C ASP A 85 -25.55 -19.14 -2.79
N PRO A 86 -24.45 -19.05 -3.55
CA PRO A 86 -24.28 -18.02 -4.56
C PRO A 86 -25.21 -18.18 -5.78
N THR A 87 -25.93 -19.30 -5.90
CA THR A 87 -26.86 -19.57 -7.02
C THR A 87 -28.31 -19.18 -6.72
N ASP A 88 -28.62 -18.82 -5.47
CA ASP A 88 -29.93 -18.36 -5.04
C ASP A 88 -30.01 -16.82 -5.03
N ASP A 89 -30.73 -16.25 -6.00
CA ASP A 89 -30.95 -14.81 -6.12
C ASP A 89 -31.55 -14.18 -4.85
N GLY A 90 -32.32 -14.95 -4.06
CA GLY A 90 -32.93 -14.49 -2.82
C GLY A 90 -31.92 -14.24 -1.69
N GLN A 91 -30.67 -14.69 -1.83
CA GLN A 91 -29.61 -14.53 -0.84
C GLN A 91 -28.69 -13.33 -1.11
N TYR A 92 -29.08 -12.45 -2.03
CA TYR A 92 -28.34 -11.23 -2.33
C TYR A 92 -29.06 -9.97 -1.83
N HIS A 93 -28.30 -9.10 -1.18
CA HIS A 93 -28.71 -7.72 -0.94
C HIS A 93 -28.18 -6.82 -2.06
N LEU A 94 -29.04 -5.91 -2.56
CA LEU A 94 -28.61 -4.89 -3.50
C LEU A 94 -28.13 -3.65 -2.74
N LEU A 95 -26.82 -3.43 -2.74
CA LEU A 95 -26.19 -2.28 -2.09
C LEU A 95 -25.97 -1.15 -3.11
N GLN A 96 -26.35 0.06 -2.74
CA GLN A 96 -26.05 1.27 -3.51
C GLN A 96 -25.17 2.21 -2.68
N PRO A 97 -23.83 2.15 -2.85
CA PRO A 97 -22.95 3.07 -2.15
C PRO A 97 -23.15 4.50 -2.66
N LEU A 98 -23.46 5.41 -1.74
CA LEU A 98 -23.51 6.85 -2.01
C LEU A 98 -22.15 7.50 -1.75
N PHE A 99 -21.91 8.63 -2.41
CA PHE A 99 -20.67 9.37 -2.23
C PHE A 99 -20.69 10.18 -0.93
N ALA A 100 -19.83 9.85 0.02
CA ALA A 100 -19.71 10.53 1.31
C ALA A 100 -19.01 11.90 1.15
N SER A 101 -19.76 12.91 0.73
CA SER A 101 -19.19 14.24 0.43
C SER A 101 -18.67 14.97 1.66
N SER A 102 -19.37 14.89 2.79
CA SER A 102 -18.96 15.46 4.08
C SER A 102 -17.62 14.89 4.56
N PHE A 103 -17.49 13.56 4.55
CA PHE A 103 -16.24 12.87 4.85
C PHE A 103 -15.11 13.27 3.89
N THR A 104 -15.41 13.33 2.59
CA THR A 104 -14.41 13.74 1.59
C THR A 104 -13.96 15.19 1.80
N HIS A 105 -14.84 16.07 2.28
CA HIS A 105 -14.50 17.46 2.57
C HIS A 105 -13.49 17.58 3.72
N VAL A 106 -13.67 16.81 4.80
CA VAL A 106 -12.72 16.78 5.92
C VAL A 106 -11.33 16.29 5.46
N ILE A 107 -11.29 15.21 4.69
CA ILE A 107 -10.03 14.67 4.16
C ILE A 107 -9.34 15.66 3.21
N ASP A 108 -10.11 16.35 2.37
CA ASP A 108 -9.57 17.36 1.46
C ASP A 108 -8.99 18.56 2.23
N ALA A 109 -9.63 19.01 3.31
CA ALA A 109 -9.11 20.07 4.18
C ALA A 109 -7.77 19.67 4.82
N GLU A 110 -7.66 18.46 5.37
CA GLU A 110 -6.42 17.94 5.96
C GLU A 110 -5.29 17.83 4.90
N ILE A 111 -5.59 17.33 3.70
CA ILE A 111 -4.62 17.24 2.61
C ILE A 111 -4.19 18.65 2.15
N ARG A 112 -5.12 19.60 2.05
CA ARG A 112 -4.80 20.99 1.67
C ARG A 112 -3.93 21.67 2.72
N ASP A 113 -4.24 21.52 3.99
CA ASP A 113 -3.42 22.06 5.07
C ASP A 113 -2.01 21.43 5.07
N ALA A 114 -1.90 20.11 4.90
CA ALA A 114 -0.60 19.47 4.76
C ALA A 114 0.16 19.95 3.50
N ARG A 115 -0.50 20.24 2.38
CA ARG A 115 0.21 20.66 1.16
C ARG A 115 0.58 22.15 1.15
N PHE A 116 -0.34 22.99 1.61
CA PHE A 116 -0.35 24.45 1.42
C PHE A 116 -0.50 25.26 2.72
N GLY A 117 -0.70 24.61 3.87
CA GLY A 117 -0.76 25.26 5.17
C GLY A 117 0.59 25.85 5.59
N GLU A 118 0.55 26.99 6.27
CA GLU A 118 1.75 27.76 6.65
C GLU A 118 2.67 26.96 7.57
N LEU A 119 2.12 26.24 8.56
CA LEU A 119 2.90 25.44 9.50
C LEU A 119 3.73 24.36 8.79
N ASN A 120 3.13 23.67 7.81
CA ASN A 120 3.84 22.62 7.09
C ASN A 120 4.83 23.19 6.05
N LYS A 121 4.58 24.39 5.51
CA LYS A 121 5.57 25.12 4.68
C LYS A 121 6.83 25.44 5.49
N LEU A 122 6.68 25.93 6.72
CA LEU A 122 7.81 26.20 7.62
C LEU A 122 8.59 24.92 7.95
N ALA A 123 7.90 23.83 8.29
CA ALA A 123 8.53 22.53 8.53
C ALA A 123 9.27 21.99 7.28
N ARG A 124 8.68 22.16 6.08
CA ARG A 124 9.32 21.80 4.81
C ARG A 124 10.59 22.60 4.55
N GLN A 125 10.58 23.91 4.85
CA GLN A 125 11.75 24.77 4.72
C GLN A 125 12.84 24.39 5.70
N ALA A 126 12.51 24.19 6.98
CA ALA A 126 13.47 23.77 8.00
C ALA A 126 14.14 22.44 7.63
N ARG A 127 13.35 21.46 7.11
CA ARG A 127 13.88 20.20 6.58
C ARG A 127 14.85 20.41 5.42
N ARG A 128 14.52 21.31 4.47
CA ARG A 128 15.39 21.65 3.34
C ARG A 128 16.70 22.31 3.79
N GLU A 129 16.64 23.14 4.81
CA GLU A 129 17.78 23.83 5.41
C GLU A 129 18.54 23.00 6.46
N ARG A 130 18.07 21.77 6.76
CA ARG A 130 18.61 20.88 7.81
C ARG A 130 18.63 21.52 9.20
N LYS A 131 17.61 22.34 9.51
CA LYS A 131 17.42 22.95 10.83
C LYS A 131 16.40 22.16 11.65
N ALA A 132 16.59 22.14 12.97
CA ALA A 132 15.58 21.60 13.88
C ALA A 132 14.32 22.47 13.84
N HIS A 133 13.16 21.83 13.98
CA HIS A 133 11.86 22.49 13.99
C HIS A 133 10.89 21.65 14.83
N ASP A 134 10.05 22.30 15.62
CA ASP A 134 9.20 21.61 16.61
C ASP A 134 7.97 20.95 15.99
N ILE A 135 7.52 21.45 14.83
CA ILE A 135 6.33 20.92 14.13
C ILE A 135 6.74 19.78 13.18
N PRO A 136 6.03 18.63 13.21
CA PRO A 136 6.27 17.54 12.29
C PRO A 136 5.94 17.92 10.84
N TYR A 137 6.80 17.51 9.91
CA TYR A 137 6.56 17.65 8.48
C TYR A 137 5.63 16.54 7.97
N ARG A 138 4.46 16.89 7.45
CA ARG A 138 3.47 15.99 6.82
C ARG A 138 3.60 16.00 5.30
N ASP A 139 3.47 14.85 4.65
CA ASP A 139 3.55 14.72 3.19
C ASP A 139 2.70 13.54 2.69
N TYR A 140 1.73 13.83 1.82
CA TYR A 140 0.87 12.81 1.19
C TYR A 140 1.38 12.53 -0.22
N ARG A 141 2.02 11.38 -0.40
CA ARG A 141 2.61 10.94 -1.69
C ARG A 141 1.61 10.14 -2.51
N GLY A 142 1.82 10.09 -3.82
CA GLY A 142 1.02 9.26 -4.72
C GLY A 142 -0.44 9.74 -4.91
N LEU A 143 -0.79 10.95 -4.46
CA LEU A 143 -2.15 11.47 -4.60
C LEU A 143 -2.60 11.55 -6.06
N VAL A 144 -3.80 11.03 -6.33
CA VAL A 144 -4.48 11.18 -7.62
C VAL A 144 -5.58 12.22 -7.49
N VAL A 145 -5.66 13.13 -8.46
CA VAL A 145 -6.69 14.17 -8.51
C VAL A 145 -7.82 13.73 -9.44
N ARG A 146 -9.00 13.47 -8.89
CA ARG A 146 -10.23 13.23 -9.65
C ARG A 146 -11.03 14.53 -9.73
N LYS A 147 -11.40 14.95 -10.94
CA LYS A 147 -12.28 16.10 -11.17
C LYS A 147 -13.73 15.66 -11.27
N LEU A 148 -14.61 16.30 -10.51
CA LEU A 148 -16.05 16.09 -10.52
C LEU A 148 -16.76 17.35 -11.04
N GLY A 149 -17.56 17.20 -12.09
CA GLY A 149 -18.42 18.28 -12.62
C GLY A 149 -17.91 18.97 -13.88
N GLY A 150 -16.83 18.46 -14.49
CA GLY A 150 -16.31 18.96 -15.76
C GLY A 150 -16.00 20.45 -15.70
N THR A 151 -16.65 21.25 -16.55
CA THR A 151 -16.51 22.71 -16.60
C THR A 151 -17.44 23.45 -15.63
N LYS A 152 -18.38 22.76 -14.95
CA LYS A 152 -19.37 23.35 -14.04
C LYS A 152 -19.50 22.54 -12.73
N PRO A 153 -18.50 22.61 -11.83
CA PRO A 153 -18.51 21.88 -10.56
C PRO A 153 -19.68 22.26 -9.62
N GLN A 154 -20.29 23.42 -9.86
CA GLN A 154 -21.45 23.96 -9.12
C GLN A 154 -22.71 23.11 -9.20
N ASN A 155 -22.84 22.29 -10.25
CA ASN A 155 -24.05 21.50 -10.48
C ASN A 155 -24.04 20.13 -9.78
N ILE A 156 -23.00 19.81 -9.00
CA ILE A 156 -22.90 18.54 -8.28
C ILE A 156 -23.35 18.70 -6.84
N SER A 157 -22.68 19.58 -6.10
CA SER A 157 -23.01 19.86 -4.70
C SER A 157 -22.26 21.10 -4.19
N GLN A 158 -22.67 21.63 -3.04
CA GLN A 158 -22.03 22.79 -2.42
C GLN A 158 -20.58 22.48 -2.04
N LEU A 159 -20.32 21.40 -1.30
CA LEU A 159 -18.97 21.05 -0.83
C LEU A 159 -18.06 20.65 -2.00
N ASN A 160 -18.61 20.14 -3.11
CA ASN A 160 -17.82 19.93 -4.32
C ASN A 160 -17.34 21.25 -4.92
N SER A 161 -18.18 22.29 -4.88
CA SER A 161 -17.86 23.63 -5.38
C SER A 161 -16.79 24.32 -4.56
N GLU A 162 -16.90 24.24 -3.23
CA GLU A 162 -15.88 24.75 -2.30
C GLU A 162 -14.54 24.04 -2.49
N ARG A 163 -14.57 22.76 -2.87
CA ARG A 163 -13.38 22.02 -3.27
C ARG A 163 -12.89 22.32 -4.69
N GLY A 164 -13.55 23.19 -5.45
CA GLY A 164 -13.21 23.46 -6.85
C GLY A 164 -13.39 22.25 -7.78
N GLY A 165 -14.28 21.33 -7.41
CA GLY A 165 -14.50 20.07 -8.12
C GLY A 165 -13.37 19.05 -7.95
N ILE A 166 -12.46 19.26 -7.01
CA ILE A 166 -11.33 18.37 -6.76
C ILE A 166 -11.71 17.32 -5.70
N ASN A 167 -11.42 16.07 -6.01
CA ASN A 167 -11.43 14.98 -5.06
C ASN A 167 -10.04 14.30 -5.07
N TYR A 168 -9.34 14.37 -3.94
CA TYR A 168 -8.05 13.69 -3.77
C TYR A 168 -8.26 12.22 -3.40
N LEU A 169 -7.64 11.32 -4.16
CA LEU A 169 -7.59 9.89 -3.86
C LEU A 169 -6.21 9.56 -3.28
N LEU A 170 -6.22 8.81 -2.18
CA LEU A 170 -5.02 8.28 -1.54
C LEU A 170 -4.46 7.12 -2.36
N ASP A 171 -3.13 7.00 -2.36
CA ASP A 171 -2.46 5.89 -3.02
C ASP A 171 -2.70 4.59 -2.25
N SER A 172 -3.40 3.65 -2.88
CA SER A 172 -3.60 2.29 -2.41
C SER A 172 -3.03 1.29 -3.42
N SER A 173 -2.03 1.72 -4.20
CA SER A 173 -1.32 0.79 -5.08
C SER A 173 -0.63 -0.30 -4.25
N PRO A 174 -0.65 -1.55 -4.74
CA PRO A 174 0.19 -2.58 -4.13
C PRO A 174 1.66 -2.13 -4.21
N PRO A 175 2.55 -2.67 -3.36
CA PRO A 175 3.97 -2.42 -3.52
C PRO A 175 4.35 -2.77 -4.97
N ASN A 176 5.10 -1.89 -5.63
CA ASN A 176 5.54 -2.16 -7.00
C ASN A 176 6.64 -3.23 -6.95
N TRP A 177 6.28 -4.50 -6.82
CA TRP A 177 7.19 -5.65 -6.82
C TRP A 177 7.92 -5.88 -8.16
N GLY A 178 7.78 -5.02 -9.16
CA GLY A 178 8.27 -5.31 -10.50
C GLY A 178 8.16 -4.20 -11.53
N LYS A 179 8.87 -3.08 -11.33
CA LYS A 179 9.33 -2.23 -12.46
C LYS A 179 10.80 -1.84 -12.37
N GLU A 180 11.55 -2.43 -11.45
CA GLU A 180 13.00 -2.28 -11.45
C GLU A 180 13.59 -3.33 -12.38
N ARG A 181 14.08 -2.85 -13.54
CA ARG A 181 15.03 -3.47 -14.47
C ARG A 181 15.09 -4.99 -14.38
N ALA A 182 14.65 -5.68 -15.44
CA ALA A 182 14.99 -7.08 -15.70
C ALA A 182 16.41 -7.35 -15.19
N LEU A 183 16.51 -8.06 -14.07
CA LEU A 183 17.77 -8.23 -13.36
C LEU A 183 18.66 -9.01 -14.31
N ASN A 184 19.59 -8.30 -14.95
CA ASN A 184 20.42 -8.90 -15.97
C ASN A 184 21.51 -9.72 -15.26
N LEU A 185 21.23 -11.01 -15.12
CA LEU A 185 22.15 -11.98 -14.52
C LEU A 185 23.09 -12.62 -15.56
N ARG A 186 22.99 -12.23 -16.84
CA ARG A 186 23.84 -12.78 -17.92
C ARG A 186 25.31 -12.42 -17.66
N GLY A 187 26.18 -13.41 -17.75
CA GLY A 187 27.62 -13.26 -17.47
C GLY A 187 27.98 -13.06 -15.99
N SER A 188 27.00 -13.03 -15.08
CA SER A 188 27.27 -12.93 -13.64
C SER A 188 27.70 -14.29 -13.07
N GLU A 189 28.72 -14.30 -12.22
CA GLU A 189 29.18 -15.49 -11.49
C GLU A 189 28.33 -15.78 -10.23
N SER A 190 27.48 -14.83 -9.83
CA SER A 190 26.48 -15.04 -8.77
C SER A 190 25.35 -14.02 -8.86
N ALA A 191 24.13 -14.48 -8.61
CA ALA A 191 22.95 -13.64 -8.48
C ALA A 191 23.01 -12.73 -7.24
N LEU A 192 23.82 -13.09 -6.23
CA LEU A 192 24.01 -12.31 -5.01
C LEU A 192 24.70 -10.95 -5.27
N TYR A 193 25.37 -10.78 -6.42
CA TYR A 193 25.88 -9.47 -6.83
C TYR A 193 24.78 -8.49 -7.21
N ALA A 194 23.72 -8.97 -7.88
CA ALA A 194 22.54 -8.19 -8.19
C ALA A 194 21.65 -8.00 -6.94
N PHE A 195 21.54 -9.04 -6.10
CA PHE A 195 20.79 -9.02 -4.85
C PHE A 195 21.11 -7.83 -3.94
N ARG A 196 22.37 -7.40 -3.89
CA ARG A 196 22.79 -6.22 -3.10
C ARG A 196 21.92 -4.98 -3.37
N TRP A 197 21.55 -4.78 -4.63
CA TRP A 197 20.85 -3.60 -5.10
C TRP A 197 19.35 -3.81 -5.23
N PHE A 198 18.86 -4.97 -4.77
CA PHE A 198 17.44 -5.28 -4.77
C PHE A 198 16.77 -4.59 -3.58
N ASP A 199 15.75 -3.77 -3.87
CA ASP A 199 14.83 -3.19 -2.90
C ASP A 199 15.52 -2.63 -1.63
N GLU A 200 15.20 -3.15 -0.44
CA GLU A 200 15.72 -2.62 0.83
C GLU A 200 17.07 -3.23 1.26
N VAL A 201 17.67 -4.11 0.47
CA VAL A 201 18.85 -4.90 0.88
C VAL A 201 20.02 -4.00 1.29
N GLU A 202 20.38 -2.98 0.51
CA GLU A 202 21.46 -2.06 0.86
C GLU A 202 21.16 -1.26 2.15
N ALA A 203 19.88 -0.93 2.41
CA ALA A 203 19.47 -0.26 3.63
C ALA A 203 19.55 -1.19 4.85
N LEU A 204 19.11 -2.44 4.71
CA LEU A 204 19.22 -3.47 5.74
C LEU A 204 20.69 -3.80 6.05
N LEU A 205 21.54 -3.90 5.04
CA LEU A 205 22.99 -4.08 5.20
C LEU A 205 23.61 -2.94 6.01
N LYS A 206 23.26 -1.68 5.69
CA LYS A 206 23.74 -0.51 6.46
C LYS A 206 23.22 -0.51 7.89
N LYS A 207 21.96 -0.89 8.12
CA LYS A 207 21.38 -1.04 9.47
C LYS A 207 22.15 -2.09 10.27
N LEU A 208 22.41 -3.26 9.67
CA LEU A 208 23.17 -4.33 10.30
C LEU A 208 24.60 -3.90 10.62
N GLN A 209 25.29 -3.27 9.66
CA GLN A 209 26.65 -2.77 9.85
C GLN A 209 26.71 -1.72 10.97
N LYS A 210 25.73 -0.81 11.04
CA LYS A 210 25.66 0.21 12.09
C LYS A 210 25.44 -0.44 13.46
N LEU A 211 24.54 -1.42 13.56
CA LEU A 211 24.27 -2.15 14.79
C LEU A 211 25.54 -2.87 15.28
N LEU A 212 26.23 -3.59 14.40
CA LEU A 212 27.43 -4.35 14.75
C LEU A 212 28.63 -3.44 15.10
N LYS A 213 28.81 -2.32 14.38
CA LYS A 213 29.86 -1.34 14.68
C LYS A 213 29.65 -0.60 16.00
N ALA A 214 28.40 -0.40 16.39
CA ALA A 214 28.09 0.22 17.67
C ALA A 214 28.48 -0.65 18.88
N ASN A 215 28.81 -1.93 18.64
CA ASN A 215 29.14 -2.92 19.66
C ASN A 215 28.23 -2.85 20.91
N PRO A 216 26.90 -2.93 20.72
CA PRO A 216 25.93 -2.81 21.81
C PRO A 216 26.05 -3.98 22.79
N ASP A 217 25.60 -3.74 24.02
CA ASP A 217 25.58 -4.78 25.06
C ASP A 217 24.82 -6.03 24.60
N PRO A 218 25.30 -7.25 24.93
CA PRO A 218 24.70 -8.52 24.53
C PRO A 218 23.45 -8.83 25.36
N ASN A 219 22.42 -7.99 25.23
CA ASN A 219 21.13 -8.14 25.88
C ASN A 219 20.06 -8.66 24.88
N LEU A 220 18.89 -9.02 25.41
CA LEU A 220 17.79 -9.56 24.62
C LEU A 220 17.33 -8.60 23.51
N GLU A 221 17.30 -7.29 23.79
CA GLU A 221 16.85 -6.28 22.85
C GLU A 221 17.80 -6.17 21.63
N THR A 222 19.12 -6.17 21.89
CA THR A 222 20.15 -6.20 20.85
C THR A 222 20.02 -7.45 19.99
N ARG A 223 19.80 -8.62 20.61
CA ARG A 223 19.59 -9.88 19.90
C ARG A 223 18.35 -9.84 19.01
N GLN A 224 17.21 -9.38 19.54
CA GLN A 224 15.96 -9.24 18.78
C GLN A 224 16.09 -8.28 17.61
N LYS A 225 16.77 -7.13 17.79
CA LYS A 225 17.05 -6.18 16.71
C LYS A 225 17.89 -6.81 15.61
N ARG A 226 18.93 -7.57 15.98
CA ARG A 226 19.79 -8.28 15.03
C ARG A 226 18.99 -9.35 14.26
N GLU A 227 18.28 -10.22 14.98
CA GLU A 227 17.44 -11.28 14.39
C GLU A 227 16.38 -10.71 13.44
N ALA A 228 15.76 -9.57 13.77
CA ALA A 228 14.80 -8.91 12.89
C ALA A 228 15.45 -8.47 11.58
N ILE A 229 16.66 -7.91 11.61
CA ILE A 229 17.38 -7.51 10.39
C ILE A 229 17.77 -8.75 9.56
N GLU A 230 18.27 -9.80 10.21
CA GLU A 230 18.65 -11.05 9.53
C GLU A 230 17.44 -11.74 8.89
N ARG A 231 16.30 -11.77 9.57
CA ARG A 231 15.04 -12.29 9.04
C ARG A 231 14.58 -11.51 7.81
N ASN A 232 14.61 -10.18 7.88
CA ASN A 232 14.23 -9.32 6.75
C ASN A 232 15.17 -9.51 5.55
N LEU A 233 16.48 -9.68 5.78
CA LEU A 233 17.44 -10.02 4.72
C LEU A 233 17.12 -11.38 4.08
N GLY A 234 16.73 -12.38 4.88
CA GLY A 234 16.30 -13.69 4.37
C GLY A 234 15.01 -13.60 3.54
N GLN A 235 14.04 -12.80 3.98
CA GLN A 235 12.81 -12.55 3.23
C GLN A 235 13.08 -11.85 1.90
N GLN A 236 13.92 -10.82 1.89
CA GLN A 236 14.32 -10.11 0.68
C GLN A 236 15.05 -11.03 -0.31
N LEU A 237 15.84 -11.99 0.17
CA LEU A 237 16.46 -13.00 -0.69
C LEU A 237 15.40 -13.84 -1.40
N ALA A 238 14.37 -14.28 -0.68
CA ALA A 238 13.27 -15.06 -1.25
C ALA A 238 12.47 -14.25 -2.28
N GLU A 239 12.17 -12.99 -1.97
CA GLU A 239 11.50 -12.03 -2.86
C GLU A 239 12.32 -11.77 -4.12
N PHE A 240 13.65 -11.62 -4.00
CA PHE A 240 14.56 -11.51 -5.14
C PHE A 240 14.50 -12.75 -6.03
N GLY A 241 14.49 -13.95 -5.45
CA GLY A 241 14.37 -15.19 -6.21
C GLY A 241 13.06 -15.26 -7.00
N ALA A 242 11.94 -14.87 -6.38
CA ALA A 242 10.64 -14.79 -7.04
C ALA A 242 10.61 -13.72 -8.14
N ALA A 243 11.21 -12.55 -7.90
CA ALA A 243 11.30 -11.48 -8.88
C ALA A 243 12.12 -11.89 -10.11
N VAL A 244 13.24 -12.61 -9.92
CA VAL A 244 14.04 -13.15 -11.03
C VAL A 244 13.24 -14.17 -11.83
N ARG A 245 12.57 -15.14 -11.18
CA ARG A 245 11.71 -16.12 -11.87
C ARG A 245 10.59 -15.45 -12.66
N GLY A 246 9.93 -14.44 -12.09
CA GLY A 246 8.88 -13.69 -12.77
C GLY A 246 9.37 -12.79 -13.92
N SER A 247 10.67 -12.49 -13.97
CA SER A 247 11.25 -11.57 -14.98
C SER A 247 11.92 -12.28 -16.16
N HIS A 248 12.17 -13.59 -16.07
CA HIS A 248 12.86 -14.37 -17.10
C HIS A 248 12.00 -15.55 -17.56
N PRO A 249 12.06 -15.94 -18.84
CA PRO A 249 11.35 -17.12 -19.30
C PRO A 249 11.95 -18.42 -18.72
N PRO A 250 11.17 -19.50 -18.59
CA PRO A 250 11.69 -20.81 -18.21
C PRO A 250 12.87 -21.25 -19.08
N GLY A 251 13.90 -21.81 -18.46
CA GLY A 251 15.09 -22.30 -19.15
C GLY A 251 16.09 -21.22 -19.56
N TRP A 252 15.96 -19.99 -19.06
CA TRP A 252 16.91 -18.90 -19.34
C TRP A 252 18.35 -19.23 -18.90
N THR A 253 18.53 -20.17 -17.96
CA THR A 253 19.86 -20.66 -17.54
C THR A 253 20.50 -21.65 -18.52
N ARG A 254 19.78 -22.10 -19.55
CA ARG A 254 20.34 -22.92 -20.65
C ARG A 254 21.28 -22.12 -21.58
N ASP A 255 21.24 -20.80 -21.50
CA ASP A 255 22.09 -19.91 -22.29
C ASP A 255 23.56 -20.12 -21.92
N SER A 256 24.44 -20.27 -22.91
CA SER A 256 25.89 -20.47 -22.71
C SER A 256 26.58 -19.28 -22.02
N ASN A 257 25.94 -18.12 -21.97
CA ASN A 257 26.42 -16.95 -21.22
C ASN A 257 25.99 -16.97 -19.74
N CYS A 258 25.20 -17.97 -19.31
CA CYS A 258 24.87 -18.16 -17.90
C CYS A 258 26.09 -18.74 -17.16
N ARG A 259 26.65 -17.95 -16.24
CA ARG A 259 27.81 -18.36 -15.40
C ARG A 259 27.43 -18.64 -13.95
N LEU A 260 26.12 -18.70 -13.68
CA LEU A 260 25.63 -18.96 -12.33
C LEU A 260 25.98 -20.39 -11.90
N PRO A 261 26.34 -20.61 -10.63
CA PRO A 261 26.50 -21.95 -10.08
C PRO A 261 25.19 -22.74 -10.14
N LEU A 262 25.30 -24.07 -10.23
CA LEU A 262 24.14 -24.96 -10.36
C LEU A 262 23.07 -24.71 -9.29
N CYS A 263 23.43 -24.54 -8.02
CA CYS A 263 22.46 -24.26 -6.95
C CYS A 263 21.70 -22.95 -7.13
N GLU A 264 22.32 -21.91 -7.68
CA GLU A 264 21.64 -20.66 -8.00
C GLU A 264 20.76 -20.80 -9.25
N GLN A 265 21.17 -21.60 -10.24
CA GLN A 265 20.31 -21.93 -11.39
C GLN A 265 19.07 -22.70 -10.96
N LEU A 266 19.22 -23.73 -10.10
CA LEU A 266 18.13 -24.53 -9.55
C LEU A 266 17.13 -23.69 -8.75
N TRP A 267 17.62 -22.64 -8.08
CA TRP A 267 16.79 -21.72 -7.31
C TRP A 267 16.05 -20.68 -8.19
N LEU A 268 16.71 -20.15 -9.23
CA LEU A 268 16.23 -19.02 -10.03
C LEU A 268 15.58 -19.43 -11.36
N ASP A 269 15.67 -20.69 -11.75
CA ASP A 269 15.11 -21.24 -12.99
C ASP A 269 14.53 -22.64 -12.73
N SER A 270 13.76 -22.77 -11.65
CA SER A 270 13.12 -24.03 -11.28
C SER A 270 12.18 -24.56 -12.37
N GLU A 271 11.49 -23.67 -13.08
CA GLU A 271 10.58 -24.02 -14.18
C GLU A 271 11.31 -24.65 -15.39
N ARG A 272 12.65 -24.58 -15.44
CA ARG A 272 13.46 -25.35 -16.40
C ARG A 272 13.20 -26.86 -16.30
N THR A 273 12.83 -27.39 -15.13
CA THR A 273 12.53 -28.81 -14.97
C THR A 273 11.28 -29.26 -15.70
N GLU A 274 10.39 -28.33 -16.04
CA GLU A 274 9.15 -28.60 -16.77
C GLU A 274 9.36 -28.59 -18.29
N LEU A 275 10.52 -28.13 -18.75
CA LEU A 275 10.85 -28.11 -20.17
C LEU A 275 11.27 -29.49 -20.68
N PRO A 276 11.00 -29.80 -21.96
CA PRO A 276 11.53 -31.00 -22.60
C PRO A 276 13.06 -31.04 -22.50
N VAL A 277 13.60 -32.22 -22.22
CA VAL A 277 15.04 -32.49 -22.28
C VAL A 277 15.50 -32.32 -23.72
N ARG A 278 16.59 -31.56 -23.94
CA ARG A 278 17.17 -31.38 -25.27
C ARG A 278 17.79 -32.70 -25.74
N THR A 279 17.72 -32.98 -27.05
CA THR A 279 18.28 -34.19 -27.67
C THR A 279 19.60 -33.91 -28.42
N ASP A 280 20.26 -32.81 -28.07
CA ASP A 280 21.52 -32.37 -28.63
C ASP A 280 22.66 -32.65 -27.64
N GLU A 281 23.82 -32.03 -27.84
CA GLU A 281 24.99 -32.15 -26.96
C GLU A 281 24.73 -31.73 -25.49
N HIS A 282 23.59 -31.10 -25.20
CA HIS A 282 23.19 -30.66 -23.87
C HIS A 282 22.14 -31.56 -23.18
N GLU A 283 21.86 -32.74 -23.74
CA GLU A 283 20.93 -33.72 -23.14
C GLU A 283 21.34 -34.07 -21.70
N GLN A 284 22.63 -34.35 -21.50
CA GLN A 284 23.17 -34.73 -20.19
C GLN A 284 23.06 -33.58 -19.17
N ASP A 285 23.27 -32.33 -19.60
CA ASP A 285 23.15 -31.15 -18.72
C ASP A 285 21.74 -31.01 -18.15
N ASP A 286 20.71 -31.24 -18.98
CA ASP A 286 19.31 -31.14 -18.56
C ASP A 286 18.92 -32.32 -17.64
N ILE A 287 19.43 -33.53 -17.90
CA ILE A 287 19.23 -34.69 -17.03
C ILE A 287 19.88 -34.45 -15.65
N GLU A 288 21.10 -33.91 -15.61
CA GLU A 288 21.80 -33.59 -14.37
C GLU A 288 21.13 -32.47 -13.59
N PHE A 289 20.62 -31.45 -14.28
CA PHE A 289 19.82 -30.38 -13.67
C PHE A 289 18.58 -30.94 -12.97
N ASN A 290 17.78 -31.76 -13.67
CA ASN A 290 16.57 -32.35 -13.10
C ASN A 290 16.90 -33.26 -11.89
N LYS A 291 17.93 -34.10 -12.01
CA LYS A 291 18.41 -34.94 -10.89
C LYS A 291 18.85 -34.12 -9.69
N ALA A 292 19.55 -33.01 -9.91
CA ALA A 292 20.01 -32.12 -8.85
C ALA A 292 18.84 -31.35 -8.20
N TYR A 293 17.82 -30.99 -8.98
CA TYR A 293 16.59 -30.39 -8.47
C TYR A 293 15.84 -31.35 -7.54
N ASP A 294 15.63 -32.58 -7.99
CA ASP A 294 14.95 -33.65 -7.24
C ASP A 294 15.69 -34.05 -5.97
N LEU A 295 17.03 -33.99 -5.98
CA LEU A 295 17.86 -34.25 -4.80
C LEU A 295 17.61 -33.24 -3.67
N GLY A 296 17.20 -32.01 -3.99
CA GLY A 296 16.72 -31.03 -3.01
C GLY A 296 17.79 -30.42 -2.09
N ASN A 297 19.08 -30.57 -2.38
CA ASN A 297 20.19 -30.03 -1.56
C ASN A 297 20.50 -28.54 -1.86
N TRP A 298 20.09 -28.05 -3.01
CA TRP A 298 20.42 -26.69 -3.47
C TRP A 298 19.93 -25.55 -2.56
N PRO A 299 18.82 -25.62 -1.78
CA PRO A 299 18.45 -24.54 -0.88
C PRO A 299 19.50 -24.32 0.23
N ASP A 300 20.09 -25.42 0.73
CA ASP A 300 21.16 -25.36 1.74
C ASP A 300 22.44 -24.77 1.14
N GLU A 301 22.74 -25.10 -0.12
CA GLU A 301 23.87 -24.52 -0.84
C GLU A 301 23.69 -23.01 -1.11
N VAL A 302 22.49 -22.59 -1.52
CA VAL A 302 22.16 -21.17 -1.69
C VAL A 302 22.26 -20.43 -0.35
N ALA A 303 21.70 -20.97 0.73
CA ALA A 303 21.82 -20.37 2.07
C ALA A 303 23.28 -20.25 2.53
N LYS A 304 24.11 -21.26 2.26
CA LYS A 304 25.55 -21.22 2.56
C LYS A 304 26.27 -20.14 1.76
N ARG A 305 25.99 -20.02 0.46
CA ARG A 305 26.55 -18.97 -0.42
C ARG A 305 26.11 -17.59 0.03
N PHE A 306 24.84 -17.44 0.41
CA PHE A 306 24.29 -16.20 0.96
C PHE A 306 25.01 -15.77 2.25
N GLY A 307 25.21 -16.70 3.20
CA GLY A 307 25.97 -16.42 4.43
C GLY A 307 27.42 -16.02 4.15
N ALA A 308 28.08 -16.70 3.20
CA ALA A 308 29.44 -16.34 2.78
C ALA A 308 29.51 -14.94 2.16
N TRP A 309 28.54 -14.60 1.29
CA TRP A 309 28.41 -13.27 0.69
C TRP A 309 28.17 -12.19 1.74
N LEU A 310 27.28 -12.40 2.71
CA LEU A 310 27.02 -11.41 3.76
C LEU A 310 28.27 -11.18 4.60
N ASN A 311 28.95 -12.25 5.00
CA ASN A 311 30.20 -12.14 5.75
C ASN A 311 31.26 -11.34 5.01
N GLU A 312 31.38 -11.53 3.70
CA GLU A 312 32.32 -10.75 2.91
C GLU A 312 31.97 -9.26 2.90
N ARG A 313 30.67 -8.93 2.86
CA ARG A 313 30.20 -7.53 2.97
C ARG A 313 30.47 -6.95 4.35
N LEU A 314 30.30 -7.72 5.42
CA LEU A 314 30.61 -7.29 6.78
C LEU A 314 32.12 -7.09 7.00
N ARG A 315 32.97 -7.99 6.47
CA ARG A 315 34.43 -7.85 6.49
C ARG A 315 34.90 -6.61 5.75
N THR A 316 34.35 -6.36 4.55
CA THR A 316 34.63 -5.15 3.77
C THR A 316 34.27 -3.88 4.56
N ALA A 317 33.26 -3.96 5.43
CA ALA A 317 32.87 -2.86 6.31
C ALA A 317 33.71 -2.74 7.59
N GLY A 318 34.70 -3.62 7.81
CA GLY A 318 35.58 -3.63 8.99
C GLY A 318 35.02 -4.38 10.20
N ILE A 319 34.05 -5.28 10.01
CA ILE A 319 33.44 -6.07 11.09
C ILE A 319 33.96 -7.50 11.02
N ASN A 320 34.67 -7.96 12.06
CA ASN A 320 35.23 -9.31 12.12
C ASN A 320 34.24 -10.28 12.75
N THR A 321 33.75 -11.22 11.93
CA THR A 321 32.97 -12.44 12.26
C THR A 321 31.66 -12.25 13.02
N VAL A 322 30.56 -12.56 12.33
CA VAL A 322 29.22 -12.75 12.90
C VAL A 322 28.87 -14.23 12.77
N GLY A 323 28.13 -14.80 13.73
CA GLY A 323 27.65 -16.17 13.64
C GLY A 323 26.53 -16.30 12.60
N ASP A 324 26.77 -17.08 11.54
CA ASP A 324 25.89 -17.20 10.35
C ASP A 324 24.66 -18.12 10.52
N LEU A 325 24.52 -18.81 11.65
CA LEU A 325 23.57 -19.93 11.77
C LEU A 325 22.12 -19.47 11.65
N GLU A 326 21.75 -18.37 12.31
CA GLU A 326 20.38 -17.83 12.30
C GLU A 326 20.00 -17.31 10.91
N LEU A 327 20.89 -16.55 10.27
CA LEU A 327 20.68 -16.08 8.89
C LEU A 327 20.51 -17.23 7.90
N ARG A 328 21.38 -18.25 7.95
CA ARG A 328 21.28 -19.42 7.05
C ARG A 328 19.96 -20.15 7.24
N HIS A 329 19.51 -20.27 8.49
CA HIS A 329 18.22 -20.86 8.82
C HIS A 329 17.06 -20.05 8.21
N TRP A 330 17.04 -18.72 8.41
CA TRP A 330 15.98 -17.86 7.87
C TRP A 330 16.01 -17.75 6.35
N SER A 331 17.18 -17.64 5.72
CA SER A 331 17.28 -17.62 4.26
C SER A 331 16.82 -18.93 3.65
N ARG A 332 17.17 -20.06 4.27
CA ARG A 332 16.69 -21.38 3.85
C ARG A 332 15.17 -21.42 3.96
N GLN A 333 14.61 -21.09 5.13
CA GLN A 333 13.17 -21.15 5.35
C GLN A 333 12.40 -20.25 4.37
N ALA A 334 12.84 -19.01 4.18
CA ALA A 334 12.21 -18.06 3.27
C ALA A 334 12.26 -18.51 1.79
N ILE A 335 13.38 -19.08 1.34
CA ILE A 335 13.50 -19.66 0.00
C ILE A 335 12.49 -20.81 -0.16
N LEU A 336 12.36 -21.67 0.85
CA LEU A 336 11.46 -22.82 0.80
C LEU A 336 9.98 -22.41 0.81
N ASP A 337 9.62 -21.39 1.60
CA ASP A 337 8.24 -20.91 1.72
C ASP A 337 7.74 -20.19 0.46
N THR A 338 8.67 -19.67 -0.35
CA THR A 338 8.36 -18.93 -1.59
C THR A 338 8.48 -19.76 -2.86
N GLN A 339 8.85 -21.04 -2.76
CA GLN A 339 9.06 -21.89 -3.92
C GLN A 339 7.91 -22.85 -4.18
N TRP A 340 7.50 -22.85 -5.45
CA TRP A 340 6.54 -23.76 -6.04
C TRP A 340 7.04 -24.15 -7.44
N PRO A 341 7.04 -25.44 -7.84
CA PRO A 341 6.73 -26.64 -7.04
C PRO A 341 7.91 -27.10 -6.15
N ILE A 342 7.61 -27.63 -4.97
CA ILE A 342 8.60 -28.13 -4.00
C ILE A 342 9.02 -29.58 -4.36
N PRO A 343 10.32 -29.92 -4.46
CA PRO A 343 10.76 -31.29 -4.72
C PRO A 343 10.30 -32.27 -3.63
N ILE A 344 9.82 -33.45 -4.07
CA ILE A 344 9.06 -34.45 -3.30
C ILE A 344 9.95 -35.23 -2.29
N GLN A 345 11.29 -35.20 -2.42
CA GLN A 345 12.19 -35.91 -1.51
C GLN A 345 13.30 -35.00 -1.01
N ARG A 346 13.32 -34.71 0.29
CA ARG A 346 14.41 -33.96 0.93
C ARG A 346 15.21 -34.89 1.85
N ARG A 347 16.52 -35.03 1.60
CA ARG A 347 17.45 -35.53 2.62
C ARG A 347 18.06 -34.34 3.33
N ALA A 348 17.89 -34.26 4.65
CA ALA A 348 18.66 -33.33 5.45
C ALA A 348 20.15 -33.68 5.30
N SER A 349 20.99 -32.68 4.98
CA SER A 349 22.43 -32.82 5.19
C SER A 349 22.62 -33.02 6.70
N GLY A 350 22.98 -34.24 7.10
CA GLY A 350 23.23 -34.58 8.50
C GLY A 350 24.33 -33.68 9.05
N GLY A 351 23.98 -32.82 9.99
CA GLY A 351 24.96 -32.11 10.80
C GLY A 351 25.73 -33.15 11.62
N SER A 352 27.02 -33.33 11.33
CA SER A 352 27.94 -33.98 12.25
C SER A 352 28.09 -33.09 13.49
N ALA A 353 27.85 -33.71 14.64
CA ALA A 353 28.02 -33.15 15.98
C ALA A 353 29.44 -32.63 16.24
#